data_AF-A0A7M2AK75-F1
#
_entry.id   AF-A0A7M2AK75-F1
#
_cell.length_a   1.000
_cell.length_b   1.000
_cell.length_c   1.000
_cell.angle_alpha   90.00
_cell.angle_beta   90.00
_cell.angle_gamma   90.00
#
_symmetry.space_group_name_H-M   'P 1'
#
loop_
_entity.id
_entity.type
_entity.pdbx_description
1 polymer ?
#
loop_
_entity_poly.entity_id
_entity_poly.type
_entity_poly.pdbx_seq_one_letter_code
_entity_poly.pdbx_strand_id
1 'polypeptide(L)'
;MEKRERMLKEQEEEQIYSDIQKAKAEWERAVRQFEEAQGEDEIDYAIYVLEAAERKYQIHLRRAKRVGVKSTVMGDRGMGV
;
A
#
# COMPACT_ATOMS: atom_id res chain seq x y z
N MET A 1 -5.92 -15.02 -28.23
CA MET A 1 -5.85 -15.40 -26.80
C MET A 1 -4.76 -14.60 -26.10
N GLU A 2 -3.53 -14.59 -26.61
CA GLU A 2 -2.36 -13.90 -26.02
C GLU A 2 -2.54 -12.40 -25.73
N LYS A 3 -3.22 -11.63 -26.60
CA LYS A 3 -3.47 -10.19 -26.37
C LYS A 3 -4.36 -9.94 -25.16
N ARG A 4 -5.37 -10.79 -24.91
CA ARG A 4 -6.27 -10.65 -23.76
C ARG A 4 -5.56 -10.97 -22.45
N GLU A 5 -4.76 -12.02 -22.44
CA GLU A 5 -3.95 -12.41 -21.26
C GLU A 5 -2.93 -11.32 -20.90
N ARG A 6 -2.29 -10.69 -21.89
CA ARG A 6 -1.38 -9.56 -21.66
C ARG A 6 -2.10 -8.36 -21.03
N MET A 7 -3.26 -7.97 -21.59
CA MET A 7 -4.04 -6.85 -21.03
C MET A 7 -4.51 -7.14 -19.61
N LEU A 8 -4.94 -8.38 -19.31
CA LEU A 8 -5.35 -8.75 -17.95
C LEU A 8 -4.20 -8.67 -16.97
N LYS A 9 -2.99 -9.09 -17.39
CA LYS A 9 -1.78 -8.97 -16.58
C LYS A 9 -1.42 -7.51 -16.30
N GLU A 10 -1.44 -6.65 -17.32
CA GLU A 10 -1.18 -5.22 -17.18
C GLU A 10 -2.19 -4.56 -16.22
N GLN A 11 -3.48 -4.88 -16.36
CA GLN A 11 -4.53 -4.41 -15.44
C GLN A 11 -4.32 -4.88 -14.00
N GLU A 12 -3.91 -6.14 -13.81
CA GLU A 12 -3.60 -6.65 -12.47
C GLU A 12 -2.40 -5.92 -11.84
N GLU A 13 -1.34 -5.67 -12.61
CA GLU A 13 -0.17 -4.92 -12.16
C GLU A 13 -0.53 -3.46 -11.80
N GLU A 14 -1.39 -2.81 -12.59
CA GLU A 14 -1.92 -1.47 -12.32
C GLU A 14 -2.77 -1.43 -11.05
N GLN A 15 -3.66 -2.42 -10.88
CA GLN A 15 -4.50 -2.51 -9.69
C GLN A 15 -3.65 -2.71 -8.43
N ILE A 16 -2.68 -3.62 -8.48
CA ILE A 16 -1.75 -3.86 -7.36
C ILE A 16 -0.99 -2.57 -7.02
N TYR A 17 -0.53 -1.84 -8.02
CA TYR A 17 0.16 -0.57 -7.80
C TYR A 17 -0.76 0.48 -7.15
N SER A 18 -1.99 0.63 -7.65
CA SER A 18 -2.99 1.54 -7.08
C SER A 18 -3.28 1.19 -5.62
N ASP A 19 -3.43 -0.09 -5.32
CA ASP A 19 -3.70 -0.57 -3.97
C ASP A 19 -2.54 -0.25 -3.00
N ILE A 20 -1.29 -0.43 -3.44
CA ILE A 20 -0.10 -0.11 -2.64
C ILE A 20 -0.05 1.39 -2.35
N GLN A 21 -0.28 2.25 -3.36
CA GLN A 21 -0.28 3.70 -3.17
C GLN A 21 -1.35 4.15 -2.18
N LYS A 22 -2.57 3.62 -2.32
CA LYS A 22 -3.69 3.94 -1.41
C LYS A 22 -3.36 3.51 0.02
N ALA A 23 -2.86 2.29 0.20
CA ALA A 23 -2.53 1.78 1.52
C ALA A 23 -1.34 2.53 2.15
N LYS A 24 -0.36 2.96 1.35
CA LYS A 24 0.74 3.81 1.82
C LYS A 24 0.24 5.17 2.30
N ALA A 25 -0.61 5.84 1.50
CA ALA A 25 -1.19 7.12 1.88
C ALA A 25 -2.06 7.03 3.15
N GLU A 26 -2.79 5.93 3.31
CA GLU A 26 -3.56 5.62 4.52
C GLU A 26 -2.66 5.43 5.74
N TRP A 27 -1.55 4.69 5.58
CA TRP A 27 -0.55 4.51 6.64
C TRP A 27 0.12 5.84 7.03
N GLU A 28 0.56 6.65 6.06
CA GLU A 28 1.13 7.97 6.33
C GLU A 28 0.14 8.90 7.04
N ARG A 29 -1.16 8.80 6.71
CA ARG A 29 -2.21 9.53 7.42
C ARG A 29 -2.38 9.04 8.85
N ALA A 30 -2.35 7.73 9.07
CA ALA A 30 -2.45 7.15 10.41
C ALA A 30 -1.25 7.51 11.29
N VAL A 31 -0.04 7.61 10.70
CA VAL A 31 1.16 8.11 11.39
C VAL A 31 0.92 9.54 11.88
N ARG A 32 0.48 10.46 11.01
CA ARG A 32 0.17 11.84 11.41
C ARG A 32 -0.90 11.91 12.50
N GLN A 33 -1.95 11.08 12.39
CA GLN A 33 -2.99 11.00 13.41
C GLN A 33 -2.43 10.56 14.76
N PHE A 34 -1.51 9.59 14.78
CA PHE A 34 -0.83 9.17 16.00
C PHE A 34 0.09 10.25 16.58
N GLU A 35 0.82 10.97 15.73
CA GLU A 35 1.68 12.10 16.15
C GLU A 35 0.89 13.27 16.75
N GLU A 36 -0.34 13.50 16.28
CA GLU A 36 -1.20 14.58 16.72
C GLU A 36 -2.10 14.22 17.92
N ALA A 37 -2.23 12.94 18.28
CA ALA A 37 -3.09 12.48 19.36
C ALA A 37 -2.58 12.94 20.74
N GLN A 38 -3.47 13.45 21.60
CA GLN A 38 -3.09 13.99 22.91
C GLN A 38 -3.82 13.32 24.08
N GLY A 39 -5.05 12.83 23.87
CA GLY A 39 -5.81 12.10 24.88
C GLY A 39 -5.50 10.60 24.91
N GLU A 40 -5.64 9.97 26.08
CA GLU A 40 -5.44 8.51 26.23
C GLU A 40 -6.30 7.71 25.24
N ASP A 41 -7.60 8.00 25.17
CA ASP A 41 -8.51 7.36 24.20
C ASP A 41 -8.14 7.66 22.73
N GLU A 42 -7.64 8.87 22.45
CA GLU A 42 -7.23 9.27 21.09
C GLU A 42 -5.95 8.54 20.66
N ILE A 43 -5.01 8.37 21.60
CA ILE A 43 -3.77 7.63 21.41
C ILE A 43 -4.09 6.16 21.15
N ASP A 44 -4.92 5.54 21.98
CA ASP A 44 -5.33 4.13 21.80
C ASP A 44 -6.01 3.91 20.45
N TYR A 45 -6.92 4.82 20.07
CA TYR A 45 -7.55 4.78 18.76
C TYR A 45 -6.53 4.96 17.62
N ALA A 46 -5.59 5.90 17.74
CA ALA A 46 -4.59 6.16 16.73
C ALA A 46 -3.62 4.98 16.56
N ILE A 47 -3.24 4.30 17.65
CA ILE A 47 -2.44 3.06 17.60
C ILE A 47 -3.20 1.99 16.82
N TYR A 48 -4.45 1.74 17.17
CA TYR A 48 -5.28 0.74 16.47
C TYR A 48 -5.38 1.01 14.96
N VAL A 49 -5.63 2.27 14.57
CA VAL A 49 -5.72 2.67 13.17
C VAL A 49 -4.37 2.52 12.46
N LEU A 50 -3.27 2.91 13.11
CA LEU A 50 -1.92 2.80 12.57
C LEU A 50 -1.54 1.36 12.28
N GLU A 51 -1.76 0.45 13.24
CA GLU A 51 -1.47 -0.98 13.07
C GLU A 51 -2.30 -1.60 11.92
N ALA A 52 -3.58 -1.24 11.82
CA ALA A 52 -4.46 -1.71 10.76
C ALA A 52 -3.98 -1.23 9.37
N ALA A 53 -3.63 0.06 9.26
CA ALA A 53 -3.14 0.65 8.02
C ALA A 53 -1.80 0.06 7.60
N GLU A 54 -0.87 -0.12 8.54
CA GLU A 54 0.42 -0.77 8.28
C GLU A 54 0.21 -2.21 7.81
N ARG A 55 -0.64 -2.99 8.49
CA ARG A 55 -0.91 -4.37 8.13
C ARG A 55 -1.48 -4.48 6.72
N LYS A 56 -2.40 -3.58 6.35
CA LYS A 56 -2.97 -3.49 5.00
C LYS A 56 -1.89 -3.17 3.97
N TYR A 57 -1.04 -2.18 4.22
CA TYR A 57 0.06 -1.83 3.33
C TYR A 57 1.01 -3.02 3.09
N GLN A 58 1.41 -3.72 4.16
CA GLN A 58 2.24 -4.92 4.06
C GLN A 58 1.57 -6.06 3.26
N ILE A 59 0.25 -6.24 3.36
CA ILE A 59 -0.49 -7.24 2.56
C ILE A 59 -0.34 -6.93 1.07
N HIS A 60 -0.51 -5.67 0.66
CA HIS A 60 -0.38 -5.26 -0.74
C HIS A 60 1.06 -5.40 -1.25
N LEU A 61 2.07 -5.05 -0.44
CA LEU A 61 3.47 -5.29 -0.78
C LEU A 61 3.77 -6.78 -0.99
N ARG A 62 3.26 -7.66 -0.12
CA ARG A 62 3.39 -9.12 -0.29
C ARG A 62 2.66 -9.63 -1.53
N ARG A 63 1.53 -9.03 -1.91
CA ARG A 63 0.82 -9.35 -3.17
C ARG A 63 1.68 -8.99 -4.38
N ALA A 64 2.25 -7.78 -4.43
CA ALA A 64 3.16 -7.38 -5.52
C ALA A 64 4.36 -8.31 -5.67
N LYS A 65 5.00 -8.69 -4.56
CA LYS A 65 6.13 -9.64 -4.58
C LYS A 65 5.73 -11.00 -5.17
N ARG A 66 4.53 -11.51 -4.85
CA ARG A 66 4.02 -12.80 -5.37
C ARG A 66 3.71 -12.76 -6.87
N VAL A 67 3.16 -11.65 -7.36
CA VAL A 67 2.82 -11.47 -8.78
C VAL A 67 4.06 -11.16 -9.64
N GLY A 68 5.21 -10.91 -9.00
CA GLY A 68 6.46 -10.61 -9.70
C GLY A 68 6.47 -9.21 -10.31
N VAL A 69 5.68 -8.28 -9.75
CA VAL A 69 5.75 -6.86 -10.09
C VAL A 69 7.18 -6.41 -9.81
N LYS A 70 7.97 -6.20 -10.86
CA LYS A 70 9.40 -5.93 -10.73
C LYS A 70 9.62 -4.61 -9.99
N SER A 71 10.57 -4.59 -9.05
CA SER A 71 10.98 -3.38 -8.33
C SER A 71 11.38 -2.24 -9.27
N THR A 72 11.85 -2.54 -10.49
CA THR A 72 12.16 -1.55 -11.54
C THR A 72 10.92 -0.74 -11.94
N VAL A 73 9.75 -1.37 -12.02
CA VAL A 73 8.48 -0.70 -12.35
C VAL A 73 8.01 0.18 -11.19
N MET A 74 8.34 -0.18 -9.95
CA MET A 74 8.08 0.67 -8.77
C MET A 74 9.05 1.86 -8.71
N GLY A 75 10.33 1.64 -9.03
CA GLY A 75 11.38 2.66 -9.08
C GLY A 75 11.17 3.70 -10.19
N ASP A 76 10.79 3.26 -11.40
CA ASP A 76 10.47 4.17 -12.52
C ASP A 76 9.22 5.02 -12.25
N ARG A 77 8.34 4.57 -11.35
CA ARG A 77 7.12 5.30 -10.95
C ARG A 77 7.29 6.12 -9.67
N GLY A 78 8.51 6.30 -9.18
CA GLY A 78 8.82 7.18 -8.05
C GLY A 78 8.49 6.61 -6.66
N MET A 79 8.29 5.30 -6.54
CA MET A 79 8.34 4.65 -5.22
C MET A 79 9.81 4.38 -4.88
N GLY A 80 10.44 5.31 -4.18
CA GLY A 80 11.76 5.10 -3.59
C GLY A 80 11.76 3.87 -2.66
N VAL A 81 12.82 3.07 -2.76
CA VAL A 81 13.23 2.07 -1.77
C VAL A 81 13.53 2.70 -0.42
#